data_AF-A0A2E0BIA0-F1
#
_entry.id   AF-A0A2E0BIA0-F1
#
_cell.length_a   1.000
_cell.length_b   1.000
_cell.length_c   1.000
_cell.angle_alpha   90.00
_cell.angle_beta   90.00
_cell.angle_gamma   90.00
#
_symmetry.space_group_name_H-M   'P 1'
#
loop_
_entity.id
_entity.type
_entity.pdbx_description
1 polymer ?
#
loop_
_entity_poly.entity_id
_entity_poly.type
_entity_poly.pdbx_seq_one_letter_code
_entity_poly.pdbx_strand_id
1 'polypeptide(L)'
;MDNEIDWERFSDPTIISARTLILIVLGIEIVLQSVALAISPTEWWIWQLLGFITATNLGAVVLAVLAQRSANNIGKAYKKVFTPSFYKTVNMFSKFQEYFELEAQKEGRDLDEEIKEVAPKLWGVIRAHLDVKEPMASLQPLDKQDDTDLFD
;
A
#
# COMPACT_ATOMS: atom_id res chain seq x y z
N MET A 1 0.01 21.30 4.59
CA MET A 1 -0.60 20.05 5.09
C MET A 1 -0.49 19.05 3.97
N ASP A 2 0.55 18.23 4.03
CA ASP A 2 0.78 17.17 3.04
C ASP A 2 -0.35 16.15 3.16
N ASN A 3 -1.07 15.92 2.06
CA ASN A 3 -2.00 14.80 1.96
C ASN A 3 -1.17 13.54 1.71
N GLU A 4 -0.51 13.05 2.76
CA GLU A 4 0.15 11.76 2.75
C GLU A 4 -0.92 10.70 2.46
N ILE A 5 -0.71 9.95 1.38
CA ILE A 5 -1.64 8.91 0.96
C ILE A 5 -1.48 7.77 1.98
N ASP A 6 -2.51 7.56 2.80
CA ASP A 6 -2.58 6.46 3.76
C ASP A 6 -2.66 5.12 3.01
N TRP A 7 -1.51 4.48 2.85
CA TRP A 7 -1.33 3.24 2.10
C TRP A 7 -1.88 2.01 2.83
N GLU A 8 -1.89 2.01 4.16
CA GLU A 8 -2.35 0.87 4.98
C GLU A 8 -3.84 0.60 4.78
N ARG A 9 -4.62 1.67 4.55
CA ARG A 9 -6.05 1.57 4.23
C ARG A 9 -6.34 0.87 2.90
N PHE A 10 -5.39 0.79 1.97
CA PHE A 10 -5.58 0.07 0.70
C PHE A 10 -5.32 -1.44 0.83
N SER A 11 -4.56 -1.85 1.84
CA SER A 11 -4.23 -3.27 2.06
C SER A 11 -5.24 -4.01 2.92
N ASP A 12 -6.17 -3.30 3.57
CA ASP A 12 -7.06 -3.89 4.57
C ASP A 12 -8.26 -4.60 3.93
N PRO A 13 -8.29 -5.95 3.86
CA PRO A 13 -9.30 -6.68 3.13
C PRO A 13 -10.44 -7.09 4.07
N THR A 14 -11.33 -6.16 4.41
CA THR A 14 -12.60 -6.53 5.07
C THR A 14 -13.64 -6.91 4.01
N ILE A 15 -13.42 -8.00 3.28
CA ILE A 15 -14.39 -8.52 2.31
C ILE A 15 -15.22 -9.61 2.97
N ILE A 16 -16.38 -9.23 3.51
CA ILE A 16 -17.43 -10.19 3.86
C ILE A 16 -18.07 -10.68 2.56
N SER A 17 -18.11 -11.99 2.34
CA SER A 17 -18.70 -12.55 1.12
C SER A 17 -20.21 -12.30 1.06
N ALA A 18 -20.78 -12.14 -0.14
CA ALA A 18 -22.22 -11.94 -0.32
C ALA A 18 -23.04 -13.10 0.28
N ARG A 19 -22.54 -14.34 0.20
CA ARG A 19 -23.18 -15.51 0.83
C ARG A 19 -23.21 -15.37 2.35
N THR A 20 -22.09 -14.94 2.96
CA THR A 20 -22.01 -14.69 4.40
C THR A 20 -22.96 -13.58 4.83
N LEU A 21 -23.08 -12.51 4.04
CA LEU A 21 -23.99 -11.41 4.32
C LEU A 21 -25.45 -11.86 4.29
N ILE A 22 -25.85 -12.68 3.31
CA ILE A 22 -27.20 -13.27 3.26
C ILE A 22 -27.47 -14.15 4.48
N LEU A 23 -26.52 -14.99 4.89
CA LEU A 23 -26.66 -15.84 6.08
C LEU A 23 -26.80 -15.02 7.37
N ILE A 24 -26.06 -13.91 7.48
CA ILE A 24 -26.18 -12.99 8.62
C ILE A 24 -27.58 -12.37 8.65
N VAL A 25 -28.08 -11.87 7.51
CA VAL A 25 -29.42 -11.27 7.42
C VAL A 25 -30.50 -12.27 7.79
N LEU A 26 -30.45 -13.49 7.23
CA LEU A 26 -31.41 -14.55 7.58
C LEU A 26 -31.32 -14.96 9.05
N GLY A 27 -30.12 -15.01 9.62
CA GLY A 27 -29.92 -15.29 11.04
C GLY A 27 -30.57 -14.24 11.93
N ILE A 28 -30.37 -12.95 11.62
CA ILE A 28 -31.00 -11.84 12.35
C ILE A 28 -32.53 -11.91 12.22
N GLU A 29 -33.04 -12.17 11.02
CA GLU A 29 -34.49 -12.30 10.77
C GLU A 29 -35.11 -13.40 11.62
N ILE A 30 -34.51 -14.60 11.63
CA ILE A 30 -35.00 -15.74 12.43
C ILE A 30 -35.05 -15.38 13.92
N VAL A 31 -34.02 -14.72 14.45
CA VAL A 31 -33.98 -14.30 15.86
C VAL A 31 -35.09 -13.30 16.15
N LEU A 32 -35.23 -12.25 15.34
CA LEU A 32 -36.25 -11.21 15.55
C LEU A 32 -37.66 -11.79 15.43
N GLN A 33 -37.91 -12.64 14.43
CA GLN A 33 -39.19 -13.29 14.21
C GLN A 33 -39.57 -14.21 15.39
N SER A 34 -38.60 -14.95 15.93
CA SER A 34 -38.83 -15.83 17.08
C SER A 34 -39.26 -15.04 18.32
N VAL A 35 -38.62 -13.90 18.58
CA VAL A 35 -38.99 -13.00 19.69
C VAL A 35 -40.38 -12.39 19.47
N ALA A 36 -40.66 -11.95 18.25
CA ALA A 36 -41.96 -11.36 17.90
C ALA A 36 -43.13 -12.35 18.05
N LEU A 37 -42.91 -13.64 17.80
CA LEU A 37 -43.92 -14.69 17.99
C LEU A 37 -44.12 -15.06 19.47
N ALA A 38 -43.08 -14.92 20.30
CA ALA A 38 -43.14 -15.28 21.71
C ALA A 38 -43.70 -14.17 22.62
N ILE A 39 -43.63 -12.90 22.21
CA ILE A 39 -44.00 -11.75 23.02
C ILE A 39 -45.21 -11.05 22.41
N SER A 40 -46.27 -10.86 23.20
CA SER A 40 -47.43 -10.08 22.77
C SER A 40 -47.06 -8.60 22.66
N PRO A 41 -47.38 -7.93 21.53
CA PRO A 41 -47.03 -6.53 21.34
C PRO A 41 -47.84 -5.64 22.29
N THR A 42 -47.15 -4.76 23.01
CA THR A 42 -47.76 -3.65 23.74
C THR A 42 -47.51 -2.35 22.98
N GLU A 43 -48.32 -1.32 23.21
CA GLU A 43 -48.13 -0.01 22.55
C GLU A 43 -46.74 0.57 22.79
N TRP A 44 -46.22 0.44 24.01
CA TRP A 44 -44.86 0.91 24.33
C TRP A 44 -43.80 0.19 23.49
N TRP A 45 -43.90 -1.14 23.35
CA TRP A 45 -42.98 -1.92 22.51
C TRP A 45 -43.06 -1.53 21.04
N ILE A 46 -44.26 -1.24 20.53
CA ILE A 46 -44.47 -0.81 19.14
C ILE A 46 -43.75 0.52 18.88
N TRP A 47 -43.89 1.51 19.76
CA TRP A 47 -43.22 2.80 19.60
C TRP A 47 -41.69 2.69 19.70
N GLN A 48 -41.17 1.84 20.57
CA GLN A 48 -39.73 1.58 20.65
C GLN A 48 -39.20 0.91 19.38
N LEU A 49 -39.90 -0.11 18.86
CA LEU A 49 -39.53 -0.79 17.61
C LEU A 49 -39.59 0.16 16.43
N LEU A 50 -40.63 0.99 16.32
CA LEU A 50 -40.76 1.97 15.25
C LEU A 50 -39.62 2.99 15.28
N GLY A 51 -39.29 3.51 16.46
CA GLY A 51 -38.16 4.42 16.67
C GLY A 51 -36.83 3.76 16.28
N PHE A 52 -36.60 2.52 16.72
CA PHE A 52 -35.41 1.75 16.39
C PHE A 52 -35.25 1.48 14.89
N ILE A 53 -36.31 1.05 14.21
CA ILE A 53 -36.32 0.82 12.76
C ILE A 53 -36.01 2.12 12.01
N THR A 54 -36.64 3.22 12.43
CA THR A 54 -36.46 4.54 11.80
C THR A 54 -35.01 5.02 11.96
N ALA A 55 -34.45 4.93 13.17
CA ALA A 55 -33.08 5.29 13.45
C ALA A 55 -32.07 4.41 12.67
N THR A 56 -32.32 3.10 12.60
CA THR A 56 -31.44 2.17 11.88
C THR A 56 -31.48 2.41 10.37
N ASN A 57 -32.65 2.68 9.79
CA ASN A 57 -32.78 3.03 8.37
C ASN A 57 -32.04 4.34 8.04
N LEU A 58 -32.19 5.37 8.88
CA LEU A 58 -31.44 6.62 8.72
C LEU A 58 -29.93 6.38 8.85
N GLY A 59 -29.51 5.60 9.84
CA GLY A 59 -28.11 5.21 10.04
C GLY A 59 -27.53 4.48 8.83
N ALA A 60 -28.27 3.53 8.24
CA ALA A 60 -27.86 2.81 7.04
C ALA A 60 -27.64 3.75 5.86
N VAL A 61 -28.50 4.76 5.67
CA VAL A 61 -28.31 5.79 4.64
C VAL A 61 -27.03 6.58 4.88
N VAL A 62 -26.77 7.01 6.12
CA VAL A 62 -25.54 7.74 6.47
C VAL A 62 -24.29 6.88 6.20
N LEU A 63 -24.31 5.60 6.61
CA LEU A 63 -23.22 4.65 6.37
C LEU A 63 -23.01 4.42 4.86
N ALA A 64 -24.07 4.32 4.08
CA ALA A 64 -23.97 4.19 2.63
C ALA A 64 -23.29 5.42 2.00
N VAL A 65 -23.64 6.63 2.44
CA VAL A 65 -23.00 7.88 1.98
C VAL A 65 -21.51 7.90 2.35
N LEU A 66 -21.15 7.47 3.57
CA LEU A 66 -19.75 7.40 4.00
C LEU A 66 -18.96 6.36 3.20
N ALA A 67 -19.54 5.19 2.95
CA ALA A 67 -18.94 4.15 2.13
C ALA A 67 -18.71 4.63 0.69
N GLN A 68 -19.70 5.30 0.08
CA GLN A 68 -19.56 5.90 -1.25
C GLN A 68 -18.46 6.97 -1.30
N ARG A 69 -18.38 7.85 -0.29
CA ARG A 69 -17.29 8.84 -0.19
C ARG A 69 -15.92 8.16 -0.08
N SER A 70 -15.81 7.11 0.74
CA SER A 70 -14.58 6.33 0.87
C SER A 70 -14.17 5.70 -0.46
N ALA A 71 -15.10 5.04 -1.15
CA ALA A 71 -14.86 4.44 -2.46
C ALA A 71 -14.42 5.49 -3.50
N ASN A 72 -15.05 6.66 -3.53
CA ASN A 72 -14.66 7.76 -4.41
C ASN A 72 -13.26 8.30 -4.10
N ASN A 73 -12.89 8.40 -2.83
CA ASN A 73 -11.56 8.85 -2.42
C ASN A 73 -10.49 7.82 -2.79
N ILE A 74 -10.75 6.53 -2.56
CA ILE A 74 -9.91 5.41 -3.00
C ILE A 74 -9.73 5.45 -4.51
N GLY A 75 -10.81 5.60 -5.29
CA GLY A 75 -10.74 5.68 -6.75
C GLY A 75 -9.94 6.89 -7.24
N LYS A 76 -10.07 8.05 -6.59
CA LYS A 76 -9.27 9.25 -6.89
C LYS A 76 -7.78 9.04 -6.59
N ALA A 77 -7.45 8.44 -5.45
CA ALA A 77 -6.08 8.14 -5.07
C ALA A 77 -5.45 7.10 -6.02
N TYR A 78 -6.17 6.02 -6.33
CA TYR A 78 -5.75 5.02 -7.31
C TYR A 78 -5.44 5.66 -8.67
N LYS A 79 -6.32 6.54 -9.18
CA LYS A 79 -6.09 7.26 -10.45
C LYS A 79 -4.87 8.18 -10.42
N LYS A 80 -4.49 8.72 -9.26
CA LYS A 80 -3.28 9.55 -9.12
C LYS A 80 -2.00 8.72 -9.21
N VAL A 81 -2.03 7.47 -8.78
CA VAL A 81 -0.85 6.58 -8.74
C VAL A 81 -0.70 5.87 -10.10
N PHE A 82 -1.77 5.30 -10.62
CA PHE A 82 -1.79 4.54 -11.87
C PHE A 82 -2.02 5.43 -13.09
N THR A 83 -1.08 6.34 -13.32
CA THR A 83 -1.12 7.29 -14.44
C THR A 83 -0.73 6.63 -15.78
N PRO A 84 -1.08 7.22 -16.94
CA PRO A 84 -0.57 6.76 -18.24
C PRO A 84 0.97 6.67 -18.28
N SER A 85 1.66 7.59 -17.59
CA SER A 85 3.12 7.57 -17.47
C SER A 85 3.61 6.34 -16.70
N PHE A 86 2.95 5.96 -15.61
CA PHE A 86 3.27 4.72 -14.88
C PHE A 86 3.16 3.50 -15.80
N TYR A 87 2.04 3.34 -16.52
CA TYR A 87 1.87 2.23 -17.45
C TYR A 87 2.89 2.27 -18.60
N LYS A 88 3.22 3.45 -19.11
CA LYS A 88 4.25 3.61 -20.14
C LYS A 88 5.63 3.17 -19.62
N THR A 89 5.97 3.53 -18.38
CA THR A 89 7.22 3.12 -17.73
C THR A 89 7.27 1.62 -17.51
N VAL A 90 6.22 1.01 -16.96
CA VAL A 90 6.14 -0.45 -16.79
C VAL A 90 6.30 -1.16 -18.14
N ASN A 91 5.57 -0.72 -19.16
CA ASN A 91 5.69 -1.25 -20.51
C ASN A 91 7.11 -1.08 -21.11
N MET A 92 7.78 0.04 -20.81
CA MET A 92 9.16 0.26 -21.24
C MET A 92 10.11 -0.74 -20.57
N PHE A 93 9.96 -1.00 -19.26
CA PHE A 93 10.74 -2.02 -18.56
C PHE A 93 10.47 -3.43 -19.12
N SER A 94 9.20 -3.76 -19.39
CA SER A 94 8.85 -5.05 -20.01
C SER A 94 9.51 -5.23 -21.38
N LYS A 95 9.48 -4.19 -22.23
CA LYS A 95 10.18 -4.24 -23.54
C LYS A 95 11.69 -4.32 -23.40
N PHE A 96 12.25 -3.65 -22.40
CA PHE A 96 13.68 -3.73 -22.12
C PHE A 96 14.07 -5.16 -21.75
N GLN A 97 13.31 -5.81 -20.85
CA GLN A 97 13.50 -7.22 -20.53
C GLN A 97 13.37 -8.11 -21.79
N GLU A 98 12.34 -7.91 -22.60
CA GLU A 98 12.12 -8.66 -23.84
C GLU A 98 13.33 -8.56 -24.80
N TYR A 99 13.90 -7.36 -24.97
CA TYR A 99 15.10 -7.19 -25.79
C TYR A 99 16.33 -7.89 -25.21
N PHE A 100 16.47 -7.92 -23.88
CA PHE A 100 17.54 -8.67 -23.21
C PHE A 100 17.38 -10.18 -23.39
N GLU A 101 16.15 -10.70 -23.26
CA GLU A 101 15.85 -12.12 -23.49
C GLU A 101 16.16 -12.51 -24.93
N LEU A 102 15.76 -11.68 -25.91
CA LEU A 102 16.04 -11.93 -27.31
C LEU A 102 17.54 -11.92 -27.63
N GLU A 103 18.33 -11.06 -26.98
CA GLU A 103 19.78 -11.03 -27.20
C GLU A 103 20.48 -12.23 -26.55
N ALA A 104 20.10 -12.60 -25.32
CA ALA A 104 20.60 -13.81 -24.66
C ALA A 104 20.29 -15.07 -25.49
N GLN A 105 19.08 -15.16 -26.06
CA GLN A 105 18.69 -16.27 -26.95
C GLN A 105 19.55 -16.37 -28.21
N LYS A 106 19.98 -15.24 -28.81
CA LYS A 106 20.89 -15.26 -29.97
C LYS A 106 22.24 -15.87 -29.64
N GLU A 107 22.69 -15.68 -28.40
CA GLU A 107 23.93 -16.25 -27.89
C GLU A 107 23.75 -17.66 -27.30
N GLY A 108 22.53 -18.21 -27.36
CA GLY A 108 22.19 -19.52 -26.80
C GLY A 108 22.25 -19.57 -25.27
N ARG A 109 22.16 -18.42 -24.61
CA ARG A 109 22.24 -18.27 -23.16
C ARG A 109 20.87 -18.00 -22.56
N ASP A 110 20.72 -18.39 -21.30
CA ASP A 110 19.53 -18.08 -20.51
C ASP A 110 19.73 -16.75 -19.75
N LEU A 111 18.76 -15.84 -19.88
CA LEU A 111 18.86 -14.51 -19.29
C LEU A 111 18.86 -14.56 -17.75
N ASP A 112 18.11 -15.47 -17.13
CA ASP A 112 18.02 -15.57 -15.67
C ASP A 112 19.35 -16.06 -15.06
N GLU A 113 20.06 -16.94 -15.76
CA GLU A 113 21.43 -17.34 -15.39
C GLU A 113 22.43 -16.20 -15.57
N GLU A 114 22.34 -15.46 -16.68
CA GLU A 114 23.26 -14.36 -16.96
C GLU A 114 23.06 -13.17 -16.00
N ILE A 115 21.81 -12.85 -15.63
CA ILE A 115 21.51 -11.83 -14.62
C ILE A 115 22.09 -12.23 -13.25
N LYS A 116 22.04 -13.51 -12.86
CA LYS A 116 22.64 -13.97 -11.58
C LYS A 116 24.16 -13.75 -11.55
N GLU A 117 24.84 -13.86 -12.69
CA GLU A 117 26.28 -13.61 -12.78
C GLU A 117 26.64 -12.13 -12.90
N VAL A 118 25.82 -11.35 -13.61
CA VAL A 118 26.09 -9.94 -13.91
C VAL A 118 25.65 -9.02 -12.77
N ALA A 119 24.55 -9.32 -12.07
CA ALA A 119 24.04 -8.51 -10.96
C ALA A 119 25.09 -8.22 -9.87
N PRO A 120 25.87 -9.18 -9.34
CA PRO A 120 26.89 -8.89 -8.33
C PRO A 120 28.05 -8.05 -8.89
N LYS A 121 28.43 -8.22 -10.17
CA LYS A 121 29.47 -7.43 -10.83
C LYS A 121 29.02 -5.98 -11.03
N LEU A 122 27.77 -5.79 -11.48
CA LEU A 122 27.16 -4.48 -11.67
C LEU A 122 27.03 -3.74 -10.33
N TRP A 123 26.61 -4.44 -9.27
CA TRP A 123 26.58 -3.91 -7.91
C TRP A 123 27.98 -3.46 -7.43
N GLY A 124 29.02 -4.24 -7.71
CA GLY A 124 30.40 -3.88 -7.42
C GLY A 124 30.85 -2.58 -8.10
N VAL A 125 30.48 -2.37 -9.37
CA VAL A 125 30.78 -1.14 -10.13
C VAL A 125 30.01 0.06 -9.57
N ILE A 126 28.71 -0.10 -9.29
CA ILE A 126 27.88 0.95 -8.70
C ILE A 126 28.45 1.38 -7.35
N ARG A 127 28.83 0.41 -6.51
CA ARG A 127 29.46 0.67 -5.22
C ARG A 127 30.80 1.36 -5.37
N ALA A 128 31.67 0.91 -6.26
CA ALA A 128 32.97 1.55 -6.49
C ALA A 128 32.84 3.02 -6.93
N HIS A 129 31.80 3.37 -7.70
CA HIS A 129 31.57 4.77 -8.09
C HIS A 129 30.85 5.62 -7.02
N LEU A 130 30.11 4.99 -6.11
CA LEU A 130 29.48 5.66 -4.97
C LEU A 130 30.48 5.87 -3.81
N ASP A 131 31.30 4.87 -3.49
CA ASP A 131 32.30 4.91 -2.40
C ASP A 131 33.47 5.87 -2.72
N VAL A 132 33.77 6.13 -4.00
CA VAL A 132 34.79 7.13 -4.43
C VAL A 132 34.38 8.58 -4.14
N LYS A 133 33.12 8.84 -3.76
CA LYS A 133 32.63 10.17 -3.36
C LYS A 133 32.71 10.47 -1.86
N GLU A 134 33.23 9.58 -1.03
CA GLU A 134 33.68 10.01 0.30
C GLU A 134 35.07 10.64 0.17
N PRO A 135 35.21 11.97 0.35
CA PRO A 135 36.54 12.56 0.38
C PRO A 135 37.26 11.96 1.58
N MET A 136 38.31 11.18 1.32
CA MET A 136 39.36 10.89 2.29
C MET A 136 39.64 12.18 3.05
N ALA A 137 39.35 12.18 4.36
CA ALA A 137 39.61 13.31 5.23
C ALA A 137 41.04 13.79 4.96
N SER A 138 41.18 15.06 4.57
CA SER A 138 42.47 15.63 4.27
C SER A 138 43.36 15.44 5.49
N LEU A 139 44.42 14.66 5.33
CA LEU A 139 45.54 14.68 6.28
C LEU A 139 46.16 16.06 6.13
N GLN A 140 45.69 17.02 6.93
CA GLN A 140 46.37 18.29 7.10
C GLN A 140 47.79 17.98 7.61
N PRO A 141 48.84 18.57 7.02
CA PRO A 141 50.19 18.37 7.53
C PRO A 141 50.22 18.86 8.99
N LEU A 142 50.75 18.02 9.88
CA LEU A 142 50.98 18.34 11.28
C LEU A 142 51.61 19.72 11.39
N ASP A 143 50.93 20.60 12.14
CA ASP A 143 51.38 21.95 12.44
C ASP A 143 52.82 21.88 12.99
N LYS A 144 53.69 22.76 12.52
CA LYS A 144 55.08 22.81 12.98
C LYS A 144 55.07 23.02 14.49
N GLN A 145 55.51 22.00 15.23
CA GLN A 145 55.89 22.16 16.62
C GLN A 145 56.96 23.25 16.70
N ASP A 146 56.67 24.23 17.54
CA ASP A 146 57.49 25.39 17.86
C ASP A 146 58.74 24.92 18.61
N ASP A 147 59.86 24.75 17.89
CA ASP A 147 61.17 24.34 18.43
C ASP A 147 61.88 25.49 19.18
N THR A 148 61.20 26.20 20.09
CA THR A 148 61.80 27.36 20.78
C THR A 148 61.97 27.25 22.29
N ASP A 149 61.66 26.13 22.94
CA ASP A 149 61.84 25.98 24.40
C ASP A 149 62.58 24.70 24.81
N LEU A 150 63.68 24.34 24.14
CA LEU A 150 64.47 23.15 24.50
C LEU A 150 65.97 23.40 24.76
N PHE A 151 66.38 24.67 24.87
CA PHE A 151 67.74 25.04 25.31
C PHE A 151 67.78 26.37 26.11
N ASP A 152 66.94 26.51 27.14
CA ASP A 152 67.21 27.41 28.28
C ASP A 152 66.82 26.73 29.60
#